data_AF-A0A6M0BXI3-F1
#
_entry.id   AF-A0A6M0BXI3-F1
#
_cell.length_a   1.000
_cell.length_b   1.000
_cell.length_c   1.000
_cell.angle_alpha   90.00
_cell.angle_beta   90.00
_cell.angle_gamma   90.00
#
_symmetry.space_group_name_H-M   'P 1'
#
loop_
_entity.id
_entity.type
_entity.pdbx_description
1 polymer ?
#
loop_
_entity_poly.entity_id
_entity_poly.type
_entity_poly.pdbx_seq_one_letter_code
_entity_poly.pdbx_strand_id
1 'polypeptide(L)'
;MVPTLNIGDRLVIEKVSYRFNPPQTGDIIVFEPPDILQLQGYSKDQAFIKRIIGLPGQTIDIKNGRVFIDDRPLKEDYIAEPPNYLWQGPVKIPENQYFVMGDNRNNSNDSHIWGFLPKKNIIGRTIFRFWPFDRIGLF
;
A
#
# COMPACT_ATOMS: atom_id res chain seq x y z
N MET A 1 -8.88 2.94 -0.28
CA MET A 1 -7.93 4.05 -0.06
C MET A 1 -8.62 5.32 0.45
N VAL A 2 -9.91 5.29 0.82
CA VAL A 2 -10.56 6.40 1.55
C VAL A 2 -9.81 6.63 2.88
N PRO A 3 -9.59 7.87 3.33
CA PRO A 3 -10.06 9.14 2.75
C PRO A 3 -9.18 9.70 1.62
N THR A 4 -7.96 9.19 1.46
CA THR A 4 -6.99 9.72 0.49
C THR A 4 -7.49 9.66 -0.95
N LEU A 5 -8.07 8.52 -1.36
CA LEU A 5 -8.65 8.30 -2.68
C LEU A 5 -10.07 7.78 -2.58
N ASN A 6 -10.98 8.42 -3.31
CA ASN A 6 -12.40 8.06 -3.39
C ASN A 6 -12.68 7.26 -4.66
N ILE A 7 -13.81 6.53 -4.65
CA ILE A 7 -14.34 5.88 -5.84
C ILE A 7 -14.60 6.96 -6.90
N GLY A 8 -14.05 6.76 -8.11
CA GLY A 8 -14.17 7.69 -9.23
C GLY A 8 -13.01 8.68 -9.39
N ASP A 9 -12.06 8.75 -8.44
CA ASP A 9 -10.85 9.56 -8.61
C ASP A 9 -10.04 9.09 -9.82
N ARG A 10 -9.52 10.05 -10.61
CA ARG A 10 -8.61 9.74 -11.73
C ARG A 10 -7.22 10.28 -11.45
N LEU A 11 -6.25 9.42 -11.71
CA LEU A 11 -4.89 9.55 -11.20
C LEU A 11 -3.88 9.49 -12.34
N VAL A 12 -2.78 10.24 -12.19
CA VAL A 12 -1.60 10.11 -13.03
C VAL A 12 -0.62 9.17 -12.35
N ILE A 13 -0.23 8.12 -13.06
CA ILE A 13 0.70 7.10 -12.59
C ILE A 13 2.04 7.29 -13.30
N GLU A 14 3.09 7.46 -12.51
CA GLU A 14 4.46 7.64 -12.96
C GLU A 14 5.24 6.32 -12.76
N LYS A 15 5.94 5.87 -13.80
CA LYS A 15 6.61 4.55 -13.84
C LYS A 15 8.12 4.62 -14.01
N VAL A 16 8.65 5.77 -14.44
CA VAL A 16 10.05 5.93 -14.85
C VAL A 16 10.94 6.07 -13.63
N SER A 17 10.51 6.81 -12.60
CA SER A 17 11.32 7.01 -11.39
C SER A 17 11.68 5.69 -10.71
N TYR A 18 10.80 4.69 -10.74
CA TYR A 18 11.02 3.36 -10.18
C TYR A 18 12.06 2.50 -10.92
N ARG A 19 12.53 2.95 -12.08
CA ARG A 19 13.71 2.35 -12.74
C ARG A 19 15.03 2.75 -12.09
N PHE A 20 15.04 3.87 -11.37
CA PHE A 20 16.25 4.48 -10.81
C PHE A 20 16.20 4.58 -9.28
N ASN A 21 15.00 4.71 -8.70
CA ASN A 21 14.78 4.85 -7.28
C ASN A 21 13.82 3.75 -6.79
N PRO A 22 14.15 3.00 -5.74
CA PRO A 22 13.20 2.04 -5.18
C PRO A 22 11.98 2.76 -4.58
N PRO A 23 10.80 2.11 -4.56
CA PRO A 23 9.65 2.58 -3.81
C PRO A 23 9.97 2.88 -2.34
N GLN A 24 9.35 3.92 -1.81
CA GLN A 24 9.59 4.42 -0.45
C GLN A 24 8.34 4.30 0.43
N THR A 25 8.54 4.31 1.75
CA THR A 25 7.43 4.37 2.71
C THR A 25 6.57 5.60 2.44
N GLY A 26 5.26 5.41 2.40
CA GLY A 26 4.29 6.46 2.10
C GLY A 26 3.89 6.53 0.62
N ASP A 27 4.66 5.96 -0.31
CA ASP A 27 4.29 5.94 -1.73
C ASP A 27 2.94 5.24 -1.93
N ILE A 28 2.05 5.85 -2.73
CA ILE A 28 0.82 5.22 -3.18
C ILE A 28 1.09 4.58 -4.54
N ILE A 29 1.08 3.25 -4.58
CA ILE A 29 1.49 2.49 -5.75
C ILE A 29 0.32 1.78 -6.42
N VAL A 30 0.43 1.64 -7.73
CA VAL A 30 -0.41 0.74 -8.53
C VAL A 30 0.38 -0.54 -8.82
N PHE A 31 -0.26 -1.70 -8.68
CA PHE A 31 0.39 -3.01 -8.87
C PHE A 31 -0.56 -4.05 -9.46
N GLU A 32 0.02 -5.04 -10.14
CA GLU A 32 -0.68 -6.26 -10.57
C GLU A 32 -0.84 -7.21 -9.37
N PRO A 33 -1.94 -7.99 -9.28
CA PRO A 33 -2.18 -8.84 -8.11
C PRO A 33 -1.05 -9.88 -7.99
N PRO A 34 -0.44 -10.06 -6.81
CA PRO A 34 0.53 -11.13 -6.59
C PRO A 34 -0.11 -12.51 -6.77
N ASP A 35 0.72 -13.54 -6.94
CA ASP A 35 0.28 -14.91 -7.24
C ASP A 35 -0.77 -15.41 -6.23
N ILE A 36 -0.65 -15.03 -4.94
CA ILE A 36 -1.63 -15.36 -3.90
C ILE A 36 -3.02 -14.79 -4.17
N LEU A 37 -3.14 -13.57 -4.70
CA LEU A 37 -4.42 -12.99 -5.10
C LEU A 37 -4.92 -13.63 -6.40
N GLN A 38 -4.03 -13.99 -7.32
CA GLN A 38 -4.44 -14.69 -8.54
C GLN A 38 -5.07 -16.05 -8.22
N LEU A 39 -4.53 -16.77 -7.23
CA LEU A 39 -5.13 -18.02 -6.72
C LEU A 39 -6.51 -17.80 -6.07
N GLN A 40 -6.81 -16.58 -5.61
CA GLN A 40 -8.13 -16.18 -5.09
C GLN A 40 -9.10 -15.70 -6.18
N GLY A 41 -8.70 -15.76 -7.46
CA GLY A 41 -9.54 -15.42 -8.61
C GLY A 41 -9.36 -14.00 -9.15
N TYR A 42 -8.37 -13.24 -8.68
CA TYR A 42 -8.06 -11.92 -9.24
C TYR A 42 -7.25 -12.05 -10.53
N SER A 43 -7.73 -11.47 -11.63
CA SER A 43 -7.03 -11.54 -12.91
C SER A 43 -5.77 -10.67 -12.92
N LYS A 44 -4.73 -11.11 -13.64
CA LYS A 44 -3.43 -10.44 -13.68
C LYS A 44 -3.49 -9.01 -14.24
N ASP A 45 -4.43 -8.75 -15.15
CA ASP A 45 -4.66 -7.43 -15.76
C ASP A 45 -5.44 -6.46 -14.84
N GLN A 46 -5.90 -6.91 -13.67
CA GLN A 46 -6.55 -6.06 -12.70
C GLN A 46 -5.54 -5.17 -11.96
N ALA A 47 -5.75 -3.86 -11.98
CA ALA A 47 -4.92 -2.93 -11.22
C ALA A 47 -5.38 -2.76 -9.77
N PHE A 48 -4.47 -2.94 -8.82
CA PHE A 48 -4.67 -2.63 -7.41
C PHE A 48 -3.93 -1.36 -7.02
N ILE A 49 -4.44 -0.64 -6.02
CA ILE A 49 -3.80 0.55 -5.46
C ILE A 49 -3.75 0.47 -3.94
N LYS A 50 -2.56 0.68 -3.36
CA LYS A 50 -2.29 0.66 -1.91
C LYS A 50 -1.11 1.59 -1.58
N ARG A 51 -0.92 1.88 -0.29
CA ARG A 51 0.22 2.64 0.21
C ARG A 51 1.31 1.69 0.70
N ILE A 52 2.57 2.00 0.42
CA ILE A 52 3.72 1.31 0.99
C ILE A 52 3.88 1.72 2.46
N ILE A 53 3.88 0.71 3.33
CA ILE A 53 4.01 0.88 4.78
C ILE A 53 5.39 0.42 5.24
N GLY A 54 5.86 -0.71 4.73
CA GLY A 54 7.17 -1.26 5.09
C GLY A 54 8.00 -1.65 3.86
N LEU A 55 9.31 -1.44 3.97
CA LEU A 55 10.31 -1.68 2.93
C LEU A 55 11.00 -3.04 3.13
N PRO A 56 11.69 -3.58 2.10
CA PRO A 56 12.50 -4.79 2.23
C PRO A 56 13.44 -4.75 3.44
N GLY A 57 13.49 -5.85 4.18
CA GLY A 57 14.38 -6.02 5.34
C GLY A 57 13.87 -5.43 6.65
N GLN A 58 12.87 -4.53 6.63
CA GLN A 58 12.27 -3.96 7.83
C GLN A 58 11.38 -4.97 8.56
N THR A 59 11.06 -4.67 9.81
CA THR A 59 10.15 -5.47 10.64
C THR A 59 8.83 -4.72 10.86
N ILE A 60 7.72 -5.34 10.48
CA ILE A 60 6.37 -4.80 10.64
C ILE A 60 5.70 -5.44 11.88
N ASP A 61 5.08 -4.60 12.70
CA ASP A 61 4.20 -5.03 13.78
C ASP A 61 2.94 -4.14 13.81
N ILE A 62 1.80 -4.70 14.22
CA ILE A 62 0.55 -3.97 14.37
C ILE A 62 -0.03 -4.34 15.73
N LYS A 63 -0.10 -3.38 16.65
CA LYS A 63 -0.61 -3.59 18.01
C LYS A 63 -1.30 -2.34 18.52
N ASN A 64 -2.37 -2.54 19.29
CA ASN A 64 -3.16 -1.46 19.89
C ASN A 64 -3.60 -0.39 18.86
N GLY A 65 -4.02 -0.85 17.67
CA GLY A 65 -4.46 0.03 16.58
C GLY A 65 -3.35 0.91 16.00
N ARG A 66 -2.08 0.54 16.12
CA ARG A 66 -0.96 1.27 15.54
C ARG A 66 -0.02 0.34 14.78
N VAL A 67 0.48 0.85 13.66
CA VAL A 67 1.53 0.22 12.88
C VAL A 67 2.89 0.62 13.44
N PHE A 68 3.81 -0.34 13.54
CA PHE A 68 5.19 -0.16 13.93
C PHE A 68 6.12 -0.68 12.84
N ILE A 69 7.15 0.09 12.51
CA ILE A 69 8.24 -0.31 11.62
C ILE A 69 9.53 -0.26 12.42
N ASP A 70 10.23 -1.38 12.51
CA ASP A 70 11.47 -1.52 13.29
C ASP A 70 11.29 -1.00 14.74
N ASP A 71 10.20 -1.46 15.39
CA ASP A 71 9.75 -1.06 16.74
C ASP A 71 9.38 0.42 16.94
N ARG A 72 9.36 1.22 15.87
CA ARG A 72 8.96 2.64 15.92
C ARG A 72 7.53 2.81 15.40
N PRO A 73 6.66 3.53 16.12
CA PRO A 73 5.31 3.79 15.63
C PRO A 73 5.37 4.60 14.33
N LEU A 74 4.67 4.13 13.30
CA LEU A 74 4.51 4.86 12.06
C LEU A 74 3.52 6.01 12.28
N LYS A 75 3.83 7.20 11.76
CA LYS A 75 2.93 8.35 11.80
C LYS A 75 1.98 8.29 10.61
N GLU A 76 0.67 8.22 10.87
CA GLU A 76 -0.33 7.88 9.85
C GLU A 76 -1.51 8.86 9.85
N ASP A 77 -1.25 10.12 9.52
CA ASP A 77 -2.30 11.16 9.47
C ASP A 77 -3.29 10.98 8.29
N TYR A 78 -3.09 9.95 7.46
CA TYR A 78 -3.84 9.66 6.24
C TYR A 78 -4.91 8.57 6.38
N ILE A 79 -5.03 7.92 7.54
CA ILE A 79 -5.94 6.78 7.71
C ILE A 79 -7.35 7.23 8.07
N ALA A 80 -8.36 6.49 7.61
CA ALA A 80 -9.75 6.72 8.01
C ALA A 80 -9.95 6.43 9.51
N GLU A 81 -9.33 5.36 9.98
CA GLU A 81 -9.45 4.85 11.34
C GLU A 81 -8.28 3.92 11.68
N PRO A 82 -7.95 3.76 12.97
CA PRO A 82 -6.96 2.78 13.43
C PRO A 82 -7.30 1.33 12.99
N PRO A 83 -6.29 0.48 12.70
CA PRO A 83 -6.47 -0.95 12.57
C PRO A 83 -7.24 -1.56 13.75
N ASN A 84 -8.29 -2.32 13.46
CA ASN A 84 -9.12 -3.03 14.44
C ASN A 84 -9.16 -4.52 14.13
N TYR A 85 -7.98 -5.14 14.05
CA TYR A 85 -7.81 -6.57 13.83
C TYR A 85 -6.60 -7.08 14.60
N LEU A 86 -6.60 -8.38 14.87
CA LEU A 86 -5.48 -9.05 15.49
C LEU A 86 -4.39 -9.29 14.45
N TRP A 87 -3.16 -8.96 14.82
CA TRP A 87 -1.98 -9.17 14.00
C TRP A 87 -1.03 -10.15 14.71
N GLN A 88 -0.44 -11.04 13.93
CA GLN A 88 0.51 -12.04 14.41
C GLN A 88 1.94 -11.60 14.07
N GLY A 89 2.36 -10.48 14.66
CA GLY A 89 3.70 -9.93 14.52
C GLY A 89 4.58 -10.09 15.76
N PRO A 90 5.82 -9.56 15.73
CA PRO A 90 6.46 -8.86 14.62
C PRO A 90 6.85 -9.81 13.46
N VAL A 91 6.85 -9.31 12.22
CA VAL A 91 7.24 -10.08 11.03
C VAL A 91 8.28 -9.30 10.21
N LYS A 92 9.36 -9.98 9.80
CA LYS A 92 10.36 -9.39 8.90
C LYS A 92 9.85 -9.41 7.46
N ILE A 93 9.92 -8.27 6.80
CA ILE A 93 9.59 -8.12 5.38
C ILE A 93 10.72 -8.73 4.55
N PRO A 94 10.42 -9.72 3.69
CA PRO A 94 11.45 -10.35 2.87
C PRO A 94 12.14 -9.36 1.92
N GLU A 95 13.35 -9.70 1.51
CA GLU A 95 14.05 -8.98 0.45
C GLU A 95 13.20 -8.94 -0.83
N ASN A 96 13.27 -7.81 -1.55
CA ASN A 96 12.48 -7.55 -2.75
C ASN A 96 10.95 -7.60 -2.58
N GLN A 97 10.45 -7.47 -1.35
CA GLN A 97 9.01 -7.39 -1.08
C GLN A 97 8.67 -6.17 -0.22
N TYR A 98 7.42 -5.76 -0.26
CA TYR A 98 6.89 -4.61 0.45
C TYR A 98 5.68 -5.03 1.29
N PHE A 99 5.49 -4.36 2.42
CA PHE A 99 4.22 -4.44 3.15
C PHE A 99 3.36 -3.24 2.74
N VAL A 100 2.17 -3.50 2.20
CA VAL A 100 1.28 -2.46 1.68
C VAL A 100 -0.07 -2.50 2.36
N MET A 101 -0.62 -1.33 2.68
CA MET A 101 -1.93 -1.23 3.33
C MET A 101 -2.82 -0.22 2.61
N GLY A 102 -4.12 -0.41 2.78
CA GLY A 102 -5.10 0.60 2.44
C GLY A 102 -5.23 1.65 3.53
N ASP A 103 -5.46 2.89 3.12
CA ASP A 103 -5.75 3.99 4.07
C ASP A 103 -7.12 3.79 4.77
N ASN A 104 -8.02 3.01 4.17
CA ASN A 104 -9.26 2.54 4.79
C ASN A 104 -9.00 1.21 5.50
N ARG A 105 -8.39 1.28 6.68
CA ARG A 105 -7.71 0.14 7.33
C ARG A 105 -8.56 -1.10 7.50
N ASN A 106 -9.76 -0.93 8.03
CA ASN A 106 -10.63 -2.06 8.36
C ASN A 106 -11.49 -2.51 7.16
N ASN A 107 -11.34 -1.86 6.01
CA ASN A 107 -12.08 -2.16 4.79
C ASN A 107 -11.15 -2.18 3.55
N SER A 108 -10.04 -2.92 3.65
CA SER A 108 -9.05 -2.99 2.59
C SER A 108 -8.49 -4.41 2.46
N ASN A 109 -8.58 -4.98 1.26
CA ASN A 109 -7.89 -6.23 0.94
C ASN A 109 -6.41 -5.92 0.62
N ASP A 110 -5.52 -6.07 1.60
CA ASP A 110 -4.10 -5.69 1.52
C ASP A 110 -3.18 -6.63 2.33
N SER A 111 -1.92 -6.24 2.57
CA SER A 111 -0.91 -7.12 3.12
C SER A 111 -1.24 -7.68 4.51
N HIS A 112 -2.16 -7.08 5.27
CA HIS A 112 -2.60 -7.68 6.53
C HIS A 112 -3.42 -8.97 6.33
N ILE A 113 -3.93 -9.23 5.11
CA ILE A 113 -4.73 -10.41 4.76
C ILE A 113 -3.89 -11.42 3.95
N TRP A 114 -3.22 -10.96 2.90
CA TRP A 114 -2.56 -11.85 1.92
C TRP A 114 -1.03 -11.81 1.96
N GLY A 115 -0.42 -11.04 2.86
CA GLY A 115 1.02 -10.99 3.05
C GLY A 115 1.74 -9.98 2.14
N PHE A 116 2.99 -10.25 1.80
CA PHE A 116 3.87 -9.25 1.21
C PHE A 116 3.72 -9.12 -0.32
N LEU A 117 3.95 -7.91 -0.83
CA LEU A 117 3.89 -7.58 -2.25
C LEU A 117 5.28 -7.70 -2.90
N PRO A 118 5.51 -8.60 -3.88
CA PRO A 118 6.77 -8.66 -4.59
C PRO A 118 7.03 -7.39 -5.42
N LYS A 119 8.28 -6.90 -5.45
CA LYS A 119 8.68 -5.71 -6.21
C LYS A 119 8.28 -5.77 -7.69
N LYS A 120 8.36 -6.97 -8.30
CA LYS A 120 8.03 -7.21 -9.72
C LYS A 120 6.57 -6.88 -10.07
N ASN A 121 5.68 -6.88 -9.09
CA ASN A 121 4.26 -6.62 -9.29
C ASN A 121 3.95 -5.11 -9.36
N ILE A 122 4.86 -4.25 -8.90
CA ILE A 122 4.66 -2.80 -8.85
C ILE A 122 4.72 -2.22 -10.27
N ILE A 123 3.64 -1.58 -10.70
CA ILE A 123 3.52 -0.94 -12.01
C ILE A 123 4.09 0.49 -11.98
N GLY A 124 3.84 1.23 -10.91
CA GLY A 124 4.27 2.63 -10.76
C GLY A 124 3.64 3.30 -9.53
N ARG A 125 3.93 4.58 -9.34
CA ARG A 125 3.39 5.39 -8.24
C ARG A 125 2.42 6.45 -8.70
N THR A 126 1.45 6.74 -7.86
CA THR A 126 0.51 7.83 -8.04
C THR A 126 1.20 9.13 -7.64
N ILE A 127 1.23 10.11 -8.54
CA ILE A 127 1.85 11.42 -8.27
C ILE A 127 0.84 12.56 -8.19
N PHE A 128 -0.32 12.39 -8.82
CA PHE A 128 -1.27 13.48 -9.01
C PHE A 128 -2.69 12.94 -9.20
N ARG A 129 -3.65 13.57 -8.53
CA ARG A 129 -5.09 13.40 -8.80
C ARG A 129 -5.56 14.59 -9.61
N PHE A 130 -6.15 14.31 -10.78
CA PHE A 130 -6.64 15.35 -11.70
C PHE A 130 -8.18 15.42 -11.79
N TRP A 131 -8.88 14.43 -11.25
CA TRP A 131 -10.35 14.41 -11.18
C TRP A 131 -10.82 13.77 -9.86
N PRO A 132 -11.91 14.27 -9.25
CA PRO A 132 -12.70 15.44 -9.66
C PRO A 132 -11.94 16.77 -9.45
N PHE A 133 -12.36 17.82 -10.17
CA PHE A 133 -11.58 19.07 -10.25
C PHE A 133 -11.47 19.82 -8.91
N ASP A 134 -12.46 19.69 -8.05
CA ASP A 134 -12.48 20.25 -6.68
C ASP A 134 -11.53 19.52 -5.71
N ARG A 135 -10.95 18.38 -6.13
CA ARG A 135 -10.00 17.59 -5.33
C ARG A 135 -8.63 17.48 -5.99
N ILE A 136 -8.30 18.29 -7.00
CA ILE A 136 -6.97 18.27 -7.62
C ILE A 136 -5.87 18.40 -6.56
N GLY A 137 -4.84 17.56 -6.64
CA GLY A 137 -3.74 17.59 -5.66
C GLY A 137 -2.64 16.57 -5.92
N LEU A 138 -1.49 16.82 -5.30
CA LEU A 138 -0.34 15.91 -5.26
C LEU A 138 -0.44 14.96 -4.05
N PHE A 139 0.34 13.90 -4.08
CA PHE A 139 0.48 12.91 -3.01
C PHE A 139 1.87 12.92 -2.41
#